data_AF-A0A6G4WJH4-F1
#
_entry.id   AF-A0A6G4WJH4-F1
#
_cell.length_a   1.000
_cell.length_b   1.000
_cell.length_c   1.000
_cell.angle_alpha   90.00
_cell.angle_beta   90.00
_cell.angle_gamma   90.00
#
_symmetry.space_group_name_H-M   'P 1'
#
loop_
_entity.id
_entity.type
_entity.pdbx_description
1 polymer ?
#
loop_
_entity_poly.entity_id
_entity_poly.type
_entity_poly.pdbx_seq_one_letter_code
_entity_poly.pdbx_strand_id
1 'polypeptide(L)'
;MGACAICARAGIANEGVHWSYGGKNGPEHWGALDGANAACSAGAQQSPLNLTGAINADIPQIGIDWKAGGGTVVNNGHTIQINVPEGSTLARGGKTYDLLQFHFHAPSEHLVEGKTFPMEVHFVHKNRESGALGVLGVFMTPGAKNETFASLAAVFPTETGGKASVG
;
A
#
# COMPACT_ATOMS: atom_id res chain seq x y z
N MET A 1 35.24 25.90 -28.80
CA MET A 1 34.47 27.16 -28.61
C MET A 1 33.01 26.81 -28.93
N GLY A 2 32.02 26.90 -28.06
CA GLY A 2 31.94 27.50 -26.73
C GLY A 2 30.96 26.78 -25.81
N ALA A 3 30.99 27.20 -24.55
CA ALA A 3 30.11 26.85 -23.42
C ALA A 3 28.66 27.34 -23.67
N CYS A 4 27.62 27.10 -22.85
CA CYS A 4 27.54 26.95 -21.40
C CYS A 4 26.12 26.45 -20.99
N ALA A 5 25.98 26.16 -19.70
CA ALA A 5 24.97 25.39 -18.97
C ALA A 5 23.57 26.03 -18.75
N ILE A 6 22.73 25.26 -18.03
CA ILE A 6 21.43 25.58 -17.38
C ILE A 6 20.25 25.34 -18.34
N CYS A 7 19.44 24.28 -18.20
CA CYS A 7 18.62 23.98 -17.03
C CYS A 7 18.73 22.51 -16.61
N ALA A 8 19.29 22.29 -15.41
CA ALA A 8 18.74 21.27 -14.54
C ALA A 8 17.25 21.60 -14.38
N ARG A 9 16.36 20.83 -15.00
CA ARG A 9 15.01 20.71 -14.46
C ARG A 9 15.18 19.96 -13.14
N ALA A 10 15.43 20.72 -12.08
CA ALA A 10 14.95 20.33 -10.77
C ALA A 10 13.47 19.96 -10.99
N GLY A 11 13.17 18.66 -10.89
CA GLY A 11 11.80 18.17 -10.91
C GLY A 11 11.11 18.70 -9.67
N ILE A 12 10.64 19.95 -9.77
CA ILE A 12 9.68 20.51 -8.84
C ILE A 12 8.42 19.68 -9.01
N ALA A 13 7.99 19.10 -7.89
CA ALA A 13 6.85 18.21 -7.70
C ALA A 13 5.82 18.25 -8.83
N ASN A 14 5.67 17.14 -9.55
CA ASN A 14 4.37 16.85 -10.13
C ASN A 14 3.48 16.49 -8.94
N GLU A 15 2.89 17.50 -8.30
CA GLU A 15 1.69 17.26 -7.49
C GLU A 15 0.63 16.79 -8.47
N GLY A 16 0.59 15.47 -8.70
CA GLY A 16 -0.39 14.84 -9.56
C GLY A 16 -1.80 15.24 -9.10
N VAL A 17 -2.76 15.19 -10.03
CA VAL A 17 -4.14 15.61 -9.76
C VAL A 17 -4.65 14.91 -8.49
N HIS A 18 -5.06 15.71 -7.50
CA HIS A 18 -5.47 15.23 -6.19
C HIS A 18 -6.70 14.30 -6.30
N TRP A 19 -6.61 13.11 -5.70
CA TRP A 19 -7.69 12.13 -5.64
C TRP A 19 -8.29 12.03 -4.22
N SER A 20 -9.48 11.46 -4.07
CA SER A 20 -10.11 11.21 -2.76
C SER A 20 -10.95 9.93 -2.79
N TYR A 21 -11.42 9.47 -1.63
CA TYR A 21 -12.34 8.33 -1.51
C TYR A 21 -13.82 8.68 -1.77
N GLY A 22 -14.12 9.93 -2.12
CA GLY A 22 -15.49 10.36 -2.40
C GLY A 22 -15.58 11.77 -2.98
N GLY A 23 -16.78 12.14 -3.41
CA GLY A 23 -17.06 13.42 -4.06
C GLY A 23 -16.51 13.49 -5.47
N LYS A 24 -16.26 14.72 -5.96
CA LYS A 24 -15.84 14.98 -7.35
C LYS A 24 -14.52 14.33 -7.78
N ASN A 25 -13.67 13.93 -6.82
CA ASN A 25 -12.39 13.26 -7.07
C ASN A 25 -12.42 11.81 -6.54
N GLY A 26 -13.62 11.24 -6.35
CA GLY A 26 -13.84 9.88 -5.87
C GLY A 26 -13.45 8.77 -6.86
N PRO A 27 -13.49 7.50 -6.42
CA PRO A 27 -13.09 6.34 -7.22
C PRO A 27 -13.76 6.25 -8.60
N GLU A 28 -15.02 6.66 -8.71
CA GLU A 28 -15.80 6.67 -9.97
C GLU A 28 -15.22 7.64 -11.01
N HIS A 29 -14.32 8.55 -10.59
CA HIS A 29 -13.74 9.61 -11.40
C HIS A 29 -12.22 9.52 -11.55
N TRP A 30 -11.54 8.61 -10.82
CA TRP A 30 -10.07 8.54 -10.79
C TRP A 30 -9.42 8.43 -12.16
N GLY A 31 -10.00 7.62 -13.06
CA GLY A 31 -9.47 7.45 -14.42
C GLY A 31 -9.58 8.68 -15.32
N ALA A 32 -10.39 9.67 -14.93
CA ALA A 32 -10.54 10.94 -15.64
C ALA A 32 -9.70 12.08 -15.02
N LEU A 33 -9.09 11.85 -13.85
CA LEU A 33 -8.30 12.89 -13.17
C LEU A 33 -7.00 13.21 -13.91
N ASP A 34 -6.32 12.19 -14.43
CA ASP A 34 -5.07 12.33 -15.16
C ASP A 34 -4.94 11.18 -16.19
N GLY A 35 -4.27 11.43 -17.32
CA GLY A 35 -4.05 10.41 -18.34
C GLY A 35 -3.25 9.20 -17.83
N ALA A 36 -2.39 9.39 -16.83
CA ALA A 36 -1.66 8.30 -16.17
C ALA A 36 -2.58 7.36 -15.36
N ASN A 37 -3.80 7.80 -15.04
CA ASN A 37 -4.77 7.03 -14.26
C ASN A 37 -5.74 6.22 -15.14
N ALA A 38 -5.55 6.17 -16.47
CA ALA A 38 -6.48 5.51 -17.39
C ALA A 38 -6.81 4.05 -17.00
N ALA A 39 -5.88 3.35 -16.34
CA ALA A 39 -6.12 2.00 -15.83
C ALA A 39 -7.27 1.93 -14.80
N CYS A 40 -7.52 2.99 -14.02
CA CYS A 40 -8.57 3.03 -13.01
C CYS A 40 -9.99 2.94 -13.60
N SER A 41 -10.17 3.29 -14.88
CA SER A 41 -11.47 3.19 -15.58
C SER A 41 -11.48 2.18 -16.72
N ALA A 42 -10.37 1.99 -17.42
CA ALA A 42 -10.28 1.12 -18.59
C ALA A 42 -9.51 -0.19 -18.35
N GLY A 43 -8.91 -0.37 -17.16
CA GLY A 43 -8.16 -1.57 -16.82
C GLY A 43 -9.05 -2.78 -16.60
N ALA A 44 -8.62 -3.96 -17.08
CA ALA A 44 -9.36 -5.22 -16.93
C ALA A 44 -8.88 -6.08 -15.74
N GLN A 45 -7.83 -5.65 -15.04
CA GLN A 45 -7.19 -6.37 -13.93
C GLN A 45 -7.00 -5.45 -12.73
N GLN A 46 -8.07 -4.77 -12.31
CA GLN A 46 -8.04 -3.87 -11.16
C GLN A 46 -8.25 -4.64 -9.85
N SER A 47 -7.84 -4.01 -8.76
CA SER A 47 -8.15 -4.41 -7.38
C SER A 47 -8.82 -3.22 -6.68
N PRO A 48 -9.58 -3.45 -5.60
CA PRO A 48 -9.87 -4.74 -4.95
C PRO A 48 -10.85 -5.63 -5.72
N LEU A 49 -11.08 -6.84 -5.22
CA LEU A 49 -12.04 -7.80 -5.76
C LEU A 49 -12.96 -8.34 -4.65
N ASN A 50 -14.17 -8.72 -5.04
CA ASN A 50 -14.97 -9.66 -4.27
C ASN A 50 -14.50 -11.08 -4.59
N LEU A 51 -13.84 -11.72 -3.63
CA LEU A 51 -13.30 -13.06 -3.73
C LEU A 51 -14.42 -14.09 -3.60
N THR A 52 -14.74 -14.73 -4.72
CA THR A 52 -15.74 -15.81 -4.83
C THR A 52 -15.20 -16.93 -5.70
N GLY A 53 -15.71 -18.15 -5.52
CA GLY A 53 -15.41 -19.27 -6.42
C GLY A 53 -13.94 -19.70 -6.41
N ALA A 54 -13.28 -19.68 -5.25
CA ALA A 54 -11.91 -20.15 -5.11
C ALA A 54 -11.76 -21.60 -5.58
N ILE A 55 -10.69 -21.87 -6.33
CA ILE A 55 -10.33 -23.22 -6.77
C ILE A 55 -9.12 -23.71 -5.98
N ASN A 56 -9.09 -25.01 -5.70
CA ASN A 56 -7.91 -25.63 -5.12
C ASN A 56 -6.80 -25.65 -6.17
N ALA A 57 -5.65 -25.08 -5.83
CA ALA A 57 -4.46 -25.09 -6.64
C ALA A 57 -3.25 -25.35 -5.74
N ASP A 58 -2.27 -26.07 -6.26
CA ASP A 58 -0.97 -26.17 -5.62
C ASP A 58 -0.23 -24.85 -5.80
N ILE A 59 -0.21 -24.03 -4.75
CA ILE A 59 0.39 -22.70 -4.76
C ILE A 59 1.70 -22.70 -3.95
N PRO A 60 2.75 -22.01 -4.45
CA PRO A 60 3.99 -21.88 -3.69
C PRO A 60 3.73 -21.26 -2.32
N GLN A 61 4.32 -21.86 -1.28
CA GLN A 61 4.25 -21.35 0.08
C GLN A 61 4.87 -19.94 0.17
N ILE A 62 4.33 -19.17 1.10
CA ILE A 62 4.85 -17.84 1.44
C ILE A 62 5.81 -18.00 2.60
N GLY A 63 7.08 -17.63 2.41
CA GLY A 63 8.05 -17.49 3.48
C GLY A 63 8.16 -16.03 3.89
N ILE A 64 7.95 -15.70 5.16
CA ILE A 64 8.07 -14.34 5.69
C ILE A 64 9.31 -14.25 6.57
N ASP A 65 10.17 -13.28 6.28
CA ASP A 65 11.30 -12.91 7.13
C ASP A 65 11.29 -11.40 7.36
N TRP A 66 10.39 -10.95 8.23
CA TRP A 66 10.29 -9.56 8.65
C TRP A 66 11.08 -9.31 9.92
N LYS A 67 11.89 -8.26 9.90
CA LYS A 67 12.73 -7.85 11.03
C LYS A 67 11.95 -6.90 11.92
N ALA A 68 12.16 -7.04 13.22
CA ALA A 68 11.68 -6.05 14.17
C ALA A 68 12.53 -4.78 14.08
N GLY A 69 11.92 -3.66 14.45
CA GLY A 69 12.60 -2.41 14.72
C GLY A 69 12.35 -1.33 13.69
N GLY A 70 12.17 -0.11 14.20
CA GLY A 70 12.22 1.11 13.43
C GLY A 70 11.08 1.31 12.43
N GLY A 71 10.93 2.56 12.00
CA GLY A 71 10.04 2.94 10.93
C GLY A 71 9.47 4.33 11.14
N THR A 72 8.78 4.81 10.11
CA THR A 72 8.07 6.09 10.19
C THR A 72 6.61 5.84 9.87
N VAL A 73 5.74 6.17 10.83
CA VAL A 73 4.29 6.26 10.64
C VAL A 73 4.00 7.60 9.99
N VAL A 74 3.18 7.59 8.94
CA VAL A 74 2.75 8.77 8.21
C VAL A 74 1.24 8.70 8.04
N ASN A 75 0.55 9.76 8.44
CA ASN A 75 -0.81 10.00 7.96
C ASN A 75 -0.69 10.76 6.65
N ASN A 76 -0.94 10.11 5.51
CA ASN A 76 -0.78 10.74 4.20
C ASN A 76 -2.08 11.38 3.68
N GLY A 77 -3.12 11.46 4.51
CA GLY A 77 -4.46 11.96 4.14
C GLY A 77 -5.37 10.92 3.49
N HIS A 78 -4.82 9.76 3.13
CA HIS A 78 -5.56 8.63 2.54
C HIS A 78 -5.52 7.38 3.43
N THR A 79 -4.41 7.17 4.15
CA THR A 79 -4.21 6.03 5.04
C THR A 79 -3.18 6.38 6.13
N ILE A 80 -3.09 5.51 7.13
CA ILE A 80 -1.93 5.43 8.00
C ILE A 80 -0.94 4.44 7.38
N GLN A 81 0.20 4.94 6.94
CA GLN A 81 1.27 4.17 6.31
C GLN A 81 2.49 4.09 7.22
N ILE A 82 3.06 2.89 7.33
CA ILE A 82 4.31 2.64 8.06
C ILE A 82 5.38 2.30 7.03
N ASN A 83 6.37 3.18 6.89
CA ASN A 83 7.57 2.91 6.12
C ASN A 83 8.54 2.12 7.00
N VAL A 84 9.05 1.00 6.49
CA VAL A 84 9.96 0.13 7.22
C VAL A 84 11.41 0.30 6.74
N PRO A 85 12.41 0.04 7.60
CA PRO A 85 13.79 -0.10 7.16
C PRO A 85 13.97 -1.26 6.17
N GLU A 86 15.02 -1.18 5.35
CA GLU A 86 15.42 -2.28 4.47
C GLU A 86 15.80 -3.54 5.28
N GLY A 87 15.64 -4.72 4.67
CA GLY A 87 16.08 -6.00 5.22
C GLY A 87 14.95 -6.98 5.57
N SER A 88 13.70 -6.52 5.59
CA SER A 88 12.51 -7.38 5.70
C SER A 88 12.11 -7.93 4.33
N THR A 89 11.80 -9.24 4.25
CA THR A 89 11.51 -9.90 2.98
C THR A 89 10.32 -10.87 3.02
N LEU A 90 9.77 -11.13 1.84
CA LEU A 90 8.83 -12.21 1.55
C LEU A 90 9.37 -13.06 0.40
N ALA A 91 9.37 -14.37 0.56
CA ALA A 91 9.75 -15.34 -0.46
C ALA A 91 8.51 -16.09 -0.98
N ARG A 92 8.36 -16.20 -2.30
CA ARG A 92 7.29 -16.99 -2.92
C ARG A 92 7.71 -17.50 -4.30
N GLY A 93 7.61 -18.81 -4.53
CA GLY A 93 7.89 -19.43 -5.83
C GLY A 93 9.30 -19.16 -6.35
N GLY A 94 10.31 -19.22 -5.46
CA GLY A 94 11.71 -18.95 -5.78
C GLY A 94 12.06 -17.46 -5.93
N LYS A 95 11.10 -16.55 -5.78
CA LYS A 95 11.31 -15.10 -5.88
C LYS A 95 11.34 -14.46 -4.50
N THR A 96 12.16 -13.42 -4.36
CA THR A 96 12.29 -12.61 -3.14
C THR A 96 11.75 -11.21 -3.37
N TYR A 97 10.97 -10.72 -2.41
CA TYR A 97 10.36 -9.41 -2.42
C TYR A 97 10.73 -8.66 -1.14
N ASP A 98 11.29 -7.46 -1.26
CA ASP A 98 11.62 -6.59 -0.12
C ASP A 98 10.36 -5.88 0.36
N LEU A 99 10.08 -5.92 1.67
CA LEU A 99 9.00 -5.14 2.28
C LEU A 99 9.38 -3.66 2.26
N LEU A 100 8.51 -2.82 1.72
CA LEU A 100 8.72 -1.37 1.61
C LEU A 100 7.94 -0.60 2.67
N GLN A 101 6.67 -0.96 2.82
CA GLN A 101 5.73 -0.32 3.72
C GLN A 101 4.56 -1.26 4.00
N PHE A 102 3.78 -0.93 5.02
CA PHE A 102 2.41 -1.42 5.13
C PHE A 102 1.45 -0.29 5.50
N HIS A 103 0.17 -0.46 5.18
CA HIS A 103 -0.86 0.55 5.44
C HIS A 103 -2.23 -0.11 5.63
N PHE A 104 -3.21 0.68 6.08
CA PHE A 104 -4.52 0.18 6.50
C PHE A 104 -5.66 0.78 5.69
N HIS A 105 -6.71 0.00 5.49
CA HIS A 105 -8.00 0.44 4.96
C HIS A 105 -9.13 0.03 5.90
N ALA A 106 -10.08 0.94 6.13
CA ALA A 106 -11.27 0.68 6.93
C ALA A 106 -12.50 1.27 6.22
N PRO A 107 -13.49 0.45 5.82
CA PRO A 107 -13.54 -1.02 5.91
C PRO A 107 -12.50 -1.71 4.99
N SER A 108 -12.49 -3.05 4.96
CA SER A 108 -11.66 -3.79 3.99
C SER A 108 -11.99 -3.42 2.55
N GLU A 109 -10.96 -3.39 1.70
CA GLU A 109 -11.14 -3.14 0.27
C GLU A 109 -11.62 -4.41 -0.43
N HIS A 110 -11.00 -5.56 -0.12
CA HIS A 110 -11.45 -6.86 -0.62
C HIS A 110 -12.68 -7.35 0.14
N LEU A 111 -13.50 -8.12 -0.56
CA LEU A 111 -14.66 -8.82 0.01
C LEU A 111 -14.43 -10.33 -0.10
N VAL A 112 -15.05 -11.10 0.79
CA VAL A 112 -15.12 -12.56 0.68
C VAL A 112 -16.59 -12.96 0.67
N GLU A 113 -17.05 -13.60 -0.40
CA GLU A 113 -18.45 -13.98 -0.58
C GLU A 113 -19.42 -12.80 -0.35
N GLY A 114 -19.05 -11.62 -0.87
CA GLY A 114 -19.81 -10.38 -0.76
C GLY A 114 -19.76 -9.71 0.61
N LYS A 115 -18.94 -10.20 1.55
CA LYS A 115 -18.82 -9.63 2.90
C LYS A 115 -17.53 -8.82 3.05
N THR A 116 -17.67 -7.65 3.66
CA THR A 116 -16.55 -6.81 4.09
C THR A 116 -16.06 -7.23 5.48
N PHE A 117 -14.80 -6.90 5.76
CA PHE A 117 -14.21 -6.97 7.09
C PHE A 117 -14.02 -5.55 7.65
N PRO A 118 -13.99 -5.36 8.98
CA PRO A 118 -13.87 -4.03 9.56
C PRO A 118 -12.58 -3.28 9.17
N MET A 119 -11.49 -3.99 8.90
CA MET A 119 -10.25 -3.38 8.44
C MET A 119 -9.41 -4.40 7.63
N GLU A 120 -8.56 -3.90 6.74
CA GLU A 120 -7.60 -4.67 5.97
C GLU A 120 -6.23 -3.99 6.03
N VAL A 121 -5.16 -4.77 6.23
CA VAL A 121 -3.78 -4.27 6.14
C VAL A 121 -3.13 -4.78 4.87
N HIS A 122 -2.43 -3.89 4.16
CA HIS A 122 -1.67 -4.20 2.96
C HIS A 122 -0.19 -4.09 3.26
N PHE A 123 0.55 -5.19 3.13
CA PHE A 123 2.01 -5.20 3.19
C PHE A 123 2.57 -5.14 1.76
N VAL A 124 3.14 -4.02 1.38
CA VAL A 124 3.62 -3.74 0.02
C VAL A 124 5.09 -4.14 -0.09
N HIS A 125 5.37 -5.02 -1.04
CA HIS A 125 6.71 -5.53 -1.31
C HIS A 125 7.13 -5.25 -2.76
N LYS A 126 8.44 -5.26 -3.01
CA LYS A 126 9.04 -5.11 -4.34
C LYS A 126 9.94 -6.29 -4.66
N ASN A 127 9.70 -6.93 -5.80
CA ASN A 127 10.52 -8.02 -6.29
C ASN A 127 11.96 -7.53 -6.56
N ARG A 128 12.97 -8.26 -6.05
CA ARG A 128 14.38 -7.88 -6.18
C ARG A 128 14.89 -7.89 -7.63
N GLU A 129 14.38 -8.80 -8.45
CA GLU A 129 14.87 -9.01 -9.81
C GLU A 129 14.12 -8.13 -10.82
N SER A 130 12.78 -8.17 -10.79
CA SER A 130 11.95 -7.47 -11.78
C SER A 130 11.54 -6.06 -11.35
N GLY A 131 11.68 -5.72 -10.06
CA GLY A 131 11.13 -4.49 -9.50
C GLY A 131 9.61 -4.43 -9.42
N ALA A 132 8.90 -5.50 -9.81
CA ALA A 132 7.44 -5.56 -9.75
C ALA A 132 6.94 -5.59 -8.30
N LEU A 133 5.78 -4.97 -8.06
CA LEU A 133 5.16 -4.95 -6.73
C LEU A 133 4.39 -6.23 -6.44
N GLY A 134 4.32 -6.59 -5.15
CA GLY A 134 3.45 -7.62 -4.62
C GLY A 134 2.87 -7.18 -3.28
N VAL A 135 1.59 -7.45 -3.06
CA VAL A 135 0.89 -7.04 -1.83
C VAL A 135 0.38 -8.28 -1.10
N LEU A 136 0.70 -8.40 0.19
CA LEU A 136 0.07 -9.36 1.09
C LEU A 136 -1.03 -8.63 1.86
N GLY A 137 -2.29 -9.00 1.59
CA GLY A 137 -3.46 -8.48 2.30
C GLY A 137 -3.83 -9.36 3.49
N VAL A 138 -4.15 -8.75 4.64
CA VAL A 138 -4.63 -9.45 5.83
C VAL A 138 -5.89 -8.77 6.36
N PHE A 139 -6.99 -9.52 6.45
CA PHE A 139 -8.23 -9.03 7.06
C PHE A 139 -8.11 -8.99 8.58
N MET A 140 -8.64 -7.92 9.18
CA MET A 140 -8.65 -7.72 10.62
C MET A 140 -10.09 -7.71 11.13
N THR A 141 -10.33 -8.48 12.19
CA THR A 141 -11.64 -8.62 12.84
C THR A 141 -11.57 -8.25 14.32
N PRO A 142 -12.67 -7.77 14.93
CA PRO A 142 -12.74 -7.54 16.36
C PRO A 142 -12.48 -8.83 17.14
N GLY A 143 -11.73 -8.72 18.23
CA GLY A 143 -11.34 -9.86 19.05
C GLY A 143 -10.48 -9.42 20.23
N ALA A 144 -9.61 -10.32 20.68
CA ALA A 144 -8.62 -10.01 21.71
C ALA A 144 -7.72 -8.84 21.27
N LYS A 145 -7.29 -8.02 22.23
CA LYS A 145 -6.38 -6.90 21.98
C LYS A 145 -5.09 -7.41 21.34
N ASN A 146 -4.73 -6.82 20.20
CA ASN A 146 -3.43 -7.02 19.57
C ASN A 146 -2.46 -5.96 20.12
N GLU A 147 -1.55 -6.35 21.00
CA GLU A 147 -0.61 -5.43 21.68
C GLU A 147 0.33 -4.72 20.70
N THR A 148 0.72 -5.39 19.61
CA THR A 148 1.55 -4.81 18.55
C THR A 148 0.78 -3.70 17.82
N PHE A 149 -0.45 -3.99 17.41
CA PHE A 149 -1.30 -2.99 16.76
C PHE A 149 -1.64 -1.84 17.71
N ALA A 150 -1.93 -2.12 18.98
CA ALA A 150 -2.23 -1.09 19.97
C ALA A 150 -1.06 -0.12 20.18
N SER A 151 0.16 -0.65 20.31
CA SER A 151 1.39 0.16 20.42
C SER A 151 1.61 1.02 19.19
N LEU A 152 1.35 0.47 18.00
CA LEU A 152 1.46 1.20 16.74
C LEU A 152 0.38 2.29 16.62
N ALA A 153 -0.88 1.98 16.94
CA ALA A 153 -2.00 2.91 16.87
C ALA A 153 -1.87 4.08 17.86
N ALA A 154 -1.20 3.87 18.99
CA ALA A 154 -0.97 4.91 19.99
C ALA A 154 -0.13 6.10 19.48
N VAL A 155 0.63 5.91 18.41
CA VAL A 155 1.47 6.95 17.78
C VAL A 155 0.96 7.40 16.42
N PHE A 156 -0.27 7.04 16.04
CA PHE A 156 -0.85 7.46 14.77
C PHE A 156 -1.02 8.99 14.72
N PRO A 157 -0.41 9.67 13.72
CA PRO A 157 -0.62 11.09 13.55
C PRO A 157 -2.08 11.38 13.18
N THR A 158 -2.71 12.32 13.88
CA THR A 158 -4.13 12.67 13.66
C THR A 158 -4.32 13.57 12.43
N GLU A 159 -3.32 14.39 12.12
CA GLU A 159 -3.37 15.34 11.01
C GLU A 159 -2.69 14.80 9.75
N THR A 160 -3.26 15.11 8.59
CA THR A 160 -2.66 14.84 7.29
C THR A 160 -1.26 15.46 7.19
N GLY A 161 -0.30 14.68 6.69
CA GLY A 161 1.12 15.05 6.62
C GLY A 161 1.89 14.80 7.92
N GLY A 162 1.20 14.48 9.02
CA GLY A 162 1.80 14.15 10.30
C GLY A 162 2.68 12.89 10.22
N LYS A 163 3.76 12.88 11.01
CA LYS A 163 4.71 11.78 11.08
C LYS A 163 5.04 11.43 12.53
N ALA A 164 5.27 10.15 12.79
CA ALA A 164 5.77 9.64 14.06
C ALA A 164 6.78 8.51 13.81
N SER A 165 7.67 8.26 14.76
CA SER A 165 8.58 7.12 14.70
C SER A 165 8.01 5.93 15.48
N VAL A 166 8.27 4.73 14.98
CA VAL A 166 8.04 3.47 15.71
C VAL A 166 9.38 2.85 16.06
N GLY A 167 9.51 2.39 17.31
CA GLY A 167 10.70 1.75 17.86
C GLY A 167 10.83 0.29 17.48
#